data_AF-T1QXH1-F1
#
_entry.id   AF-T1QXH1-F1
#
_cell.length_a   1.000
_cell.length_b   1.000
_cell.length_c   1.000
_cell.angle_alpha   90.00
_cell.angle_beta   90.00
_cell.angle_gamma   90.00
#
_symmetry.space_group_name_H-M   'P 1'
#
loop_
_entity.id
_entity.type
_entity.pdbx_description
1 polymer ?
#
loop_
_entity_poly.entity_id
_entity_poly.type
_entity_poly.pdbx_seq_one_letter_code
_entity_poly.pdbx_strand_id
1 'polypeptide(L)'
;GRLQMDLTDVREKDLAPFKIRKRWETEPHPYIFFNDDHVSMTFIGFHLKPNAQNYVDAIESTSGRVIKENVMTLALYEGLKLQRVPFNINFDALPREEKIQRICCVLGIEWPLDPDTTYELTTDNILKMLAIHMRFRCGIPVIIMGETGCGKTRLIKFLCELRRCGAPSENMKLVKVHGGTTSEMIYSKVREAEDIASINKQEYGFDSVLFFDEANTTEAISSIKEVLCDKTVQGEHLKPQSGLKIIAACNPYRKHTDQMIERLESAGLGYRVRSEETDEKLGSIPLRQ
;
A
#
# COMPACT_ATOMS: atom_id res chain seq x y z
N GLY A 1 21.87 45.56 12.28
CA GLY A 1 21.43 44.56 11.29
C GLY A 1 20.79 43.41 12.02
N ARG A 2 19.51 43.14 11.78
CA ARG A 2 18.90 41.88 12.21
C ARG A 2 19.32 40.83 11.20
N LEU A 3 20.06 39.82 11.67
CA LEU A 3 20.34 38.61 10.91
C LEU A 3 19.00 38.02 10.50
N GLN A 4 18.70 38.10 9.20
CA GLN A 4 17.61 37.36 8.58
C GLN A 4 18.03 35.90 8.63
N MET A 5 17.67 35.21 9.71
CA MET A 5 17.76 33.75 9.76
C MET A 5 16.92 33.23 8.61
N ASP A 6 17.53 32.45 7.73
CA ASP A 6 16.84 31.87 6.60
C ASP A 6 15.86 30.79 7.12
N LEU A 7 14.64 31.23 7.42
CA LEU A 7 13.56 30.38 7.92
C LEU A 7 13.09 29.37 6.87
N THR A 8 13.50 29.48 5.60
CA THR A 8 13.20 28.46 4.58
C THR A 8 13.87 27.12 4.93
N ASP A 9 15.11 27.17 5.42
CA ASP A 9 15.93 26.00 5.74
C ASP A 9 15.45 25.25 7.01
N VAL A 10 14.80 25.96 7.94
CA VAL A 10 14.16 25.35 9.14
C VAL A 10 12.84 24.66 8.75
N ARG A 11 12.05 25.28 7.88
CA ARG A 11 10.77 24.74 7.40
C ARG A 11 10.97 23.49 6.55
N GLU A 12 12.00 23.42 5.72
CA GLU A 12 12.28 22.18 4.96
C GLU A 12 12.71 21.01 5.84
N LYS A 13 13.41 21.28 6.96
CA LYS A 13 13.80 20.26 7.95
C LYS A 13 12.58 19.63 8.64
N ASP A 14 11.51 20.39 8.88
CA ASP A 14 10.28 19.86 9.49
C ASP A 14 9.56 18.86 8.57
N LEU A 15 9.67 19.01 7.25
CA LEU A 15 9.11 18.06 6.28
C LEU A 15 10.07 16.93 5.91
N ALA A 16 11.37 17.07 6.18
CA ALA A 16 12.37 16.09 5.77
C ALA A 16 12.08 14.66 6.27
N PRO A 17 11.69 14.41 7.54
CA PRO A 17 11.35 13.06 8.01
C PRO A 17 10.20 12.41 7.24
N PHE A 18 9.27 13.22 6.73
CA PHE A 18 8.13 12.74 5.96
C PHE A 18 8.45 12.55 4.47
N LYS A 19 9.52 13.18 3.98
CA LYS A 19 9.99 13.12 2.58
C LYS A 19 11.06 12.05 2.33
N ILE A 20 11.81 11.62 3.35
CA ILE A 20 12.85 10.58 3.21
C ILE A 20 12.19 9.21 3.03
N ARG A 21 11.85 8.87 1.78
CA ARG A 21 11.27 7.58 1.42
C ARG A 21 11.78 7.16 0.04
N LYS A 22 12.11 5.87 -0.08
CA LYS A 22 12.21 5.23 -1.39
C LYS A 22 10.84 5.27 -2.06
N ARG A 23 10.78 5.70 -3.31
CA ARG A 23 9.53 5.73 -4.08
C ARG A 23 9.30 4.36 -4.70
N TRP A 24 8.05 3.92 -4.70
CA TRP A 24 7.69 2.65 -5.30
C TRP A 24 8.04 2.64 -6.80
N GLU A 25 7.70 3.71 -7.51
CA GLU A 25 7.81 3.79 -8.96
C GLU A 25 9.26 3.80 -9.48
N THR A 26 10.25 4.03 -8.60
CA THR A 26 11.66 4.17 -8.99
C THR A 26 12.54 3.03 -8.50
N GLU A 27 11.98 2.08 -7.76
CA GLU A 27 12.72 0.94 -7.21
C GLU A 27 12.27 -0.37 -7.87
N PRO A 28 13.16 -1.36 -8.02
CA PRO A 28 12.78 -2.68 -8.50
C PRO A 28 11.98 -3.45 -7.43
N HIS A 29 10.98 -4.23 -7.87
CA HIS A 29 10.13 -5.05 -6.99
C HIS A 29 10.21 -6.55 -7.33
N PRO A 30 11.38 -7.20 -7.16
CA PRO A 30 11.55 -8.60 -7.53
C PRO A 30 10.88 -9.53 -6.50
N TYR A 31 9.75 -10.14 -6.86
CA TYR A 31 9.05 -11.06 -5.99
C TYR A 31 8.99 -12.49 -6.54
N ILE A 32 9.20 -13.44 -5.63
CA ILE A 32 8.95 -14.87 -5.83
C ILE A 32 7.92 -15.30 -4.79
N PHE A 33 6.83 -15.89 -5.25
CA PHE A 33 5.80 -16.46 -4.41
C PHE A 33 5.78 -17.97 -4.56
N PHE A 34 5.70 -18.68 -3.44
CA PHE A 34 5.25 -20.07 -3.43
C PHE A 34 3.73 -20.03 -3.30
N ASN A 35 3.06 -20.57 -4.31
CA ASN A 35 1.60 -20.50 -4.41
C ASN A 35 0.95 -21.42 -3.37
N ASP A 36 -0.35 -21.20 -3.14
CA ASP A 36 -1.10 -21.92 -2.11
C ASP A 36 -1.28 -23.41 -2.44
N ASP A 37 -1.17 -23.78 -3.73
CA ASP A 37 -1.18 -25.16 -4.19
C ASP A 37 0.05 -25.98 -3.74
N HIS A 38 1.02 -25.34 -3.08
CA HIS A 38 2.27 -25.93 -2.58
C HIS A 38 3.16 -26.60 -3.64
N VAL A 39 2.87 -26.37 -4.93
CA VAL A 39 3.57 -26.98 -6.06
C VAL A 39 4.14 -25.92 -6.98
N SER A 40 3.38 -24.88 -7.27
CA SER A 40 3.75 -23.88 -8.25
C SER A 40 4.37 -22.62 -7.62
N MET A 41 5.09 -21.87 -8.45
CA MET A 41 5.74 -20.64 -8.05
C MET A 41 5.35 -19.51 -9.02
N THR A 42 5.23 -18.30 -8.49
CA THR A 42 5.00 -17.10 -9.28
C THR A 42 6.19 -16.16 -9.19
N PHE A 43 6.79 -15.85 -10.34
CA PHE A 43 7.89 -14.90 -10.49
C PHE A 43 7.34 -13.63 -11.12
N ILE A 44 7.55 -12.47 -10.50
CA ILE A 44 7.04 -11.19 -11.01
C ILE A 44 7.95 -10.03 -10.59
N GLY A 45 8.04 -9.02 -11.45
CA GLY A 45 8.81 -7.79 -11.21
C GLY A 45 10.31 -7.89 -11.54
N PHE A 46 10.77 -9.01 -12.10
CA PHE A 46 12.13 -9.19 -12.59
C PHE A 46 12.22 -10.36 -13.57
N HIS A 47 13.26 -10.38 -14.39
CA HIS A 47 13.64 -11.48 -15.26
C HIS A 47 14.97 -12.11 -14.81
N LEU A 48 15.22 -13.33 -15.27
CA LEU A 48 16.40 -14.13 -15.04
C LEU A 48 17.20 -14.26 -16.34
N LYS A 49 18.50 -13.99 -16.28
CA LYS A 49 19.39 -14.03 -17.44
C LYS A 49 20.69 -14.75 -17.11
N PRO A 50 21.03 -15.86 -17.80
CA PRO A 50 22.34 -16.48 -17.66
C PRO A 50 23.47 -15.51 -18.01
N ASN A 51 24.55 -15.55 -17.25
CA ASN A 51 25.72 -14.68 -17.40
C ASN A 51 26.95 -15.46 -17.87
N ALA A 52 28.04 -14.73 -18.17
CA ALA A 52 29.28 -15.31 -18.70
C ALA A 52 30.04 -16.18 -17.67
N GLN A 53 29.69 -16.10 -16.38
CA GLN A 53 30.34 -16.85 -15.30
C GLN A 53 29.64 -18.18 -14.99
N ASN A 54 28.73 -18.66 -15.85
CA ASN A 54 27.89 -19.85 -15.63
C ASN A 54 26.93 -19.75 -14.43
N TYR A 55 26.50 -18.54 -14.10
CA TYR A 55 25.43 -18.26 -13.15
C TYR A 55 24.26 -17.56 -13.85
N VAL A 56 23.22 -17.23 -13.09
CA VAL A 56 22.05 -16.50 -13.57
C VAL A 56 21.85 -15.25 -12.72
N ASP A 57 21.67 -14.10 -13.37
CA ASP A 57 21.40 -12.82 -12.74
C ASP A 57 19.90 -12.53 -12.72
N ALA A 58 19.46 -11.78 -11.71
CA ALA A 58 18.15 -11.14 -11.68
C ALA A 58 18.25 -9.73 -12.27
N ILE A 59 17.46 -9.44 -13.30
CA ILE A 59 17.49 -8.18 -14.05
C ILE A 59 16.10 -7.54 -14.08
N GLU A 60 16.06 -6.22 -14.23
CA GLU A 60 14.84 -5.49 -14.50
C GLU A 60 14.34 -5.84 -15.92
N SER A 61 13.05 -6.14 -16.06
CA SER A 61 12.48 -6.64 -17.31
C SER A 61 12.50 -5.62 -18.45
N THR A 62 12.39 -4.33 -18.13
CA THR A 62 12.32 -3.22 -19.10
C THR A 62 13.69 -2.67 -19.47
N SER A 63 14.53 -2.35 -18.49
CA SER A 63 15.83 -1.72 -18.71
C SER A 63 16.97 -2.71 -18.95
N GLY A 64 16.79 -3.98 -18.55
CA GLY A 64 17.86 -4.98 -18.53
C GLY A 64 18.94 -4.72 -17.48
N ARG A 65 18.76 -3.71 -16.62
CA ARG A 65 19.67 -3.41 -15.51
C ARG A 65 19.71 -4.59 -14.55
N VAL A 66 20.91 -4.96 -14.12
CA VAL A 66 21.08 -6.00 -13.10
C VAL A 66 20.57 -5.49 -11.76
N ILE A 67 19.59 -6.21 -11.19
CA ILE A 67 19.09 -5.99 -9.83
C ILE A 67 19.99 -6.72 -8.84
N LYS A 68 20.35 -7.97 -9.16
CA LYS A 68 21.25 -8.79 -8.35
C LYS A 68 21.98 -9.83 -9.21
N GLU A 69 23.30 -9.86 -9.11
CA GLU A 69 24.15 -10.83 -9.79
C GLU A 69 24.11 -12.21 -9.10
N ASN A 70 24.35 -13.27 -9.89
CA ASN A 70 24.59 -14.62 -9.42
C ASN A 70 23.55 -15.15 -8.42
N VAL A 71 22.25 -14.92 -8.69
CA VAL A 71 21.16 -15.33 -7.78
C VAL A 71 20.97 -16.84 -7.73
N MET A 72 21.39 -17.57 -8.77
CA MET A 72 21.44 -19.03 -8.78
C MET A 72 22.47 -19.57 -9.78
N THR A 73 22.83 -20.85 -9.62
CA THR A 73 23.67 -21.58 -10.56
C THR A 73 22.90 -21.89 -11.86
N LEU A 74 23.64 -22.09 -12.96
CA LEU A 74 23.03 -22.54 -14.21
C LEU A 74 22.33 -23.91 -14.07
N ALA A 75 22.89 -24.82 -13.26
CA ALA A 75 22.30 -26.13 -13.01
C ALA A 75 20.91 -26.04 -12.34
N LEU A 76 20.74 -25.16 -11.34
CA LEU A 76 19.44 -24.94 -10.70
C LEU A 76 18.44 -24.31 -11.68
N TYR A 77 18.87 -23.33 -12.46
CA TYR A 77 18.03 -22.67 -13.45
C TYR A 77 17.49 -23.64 -14.51
N GLU A 78 18.36 -24.48 -15.09
CA GLU A 78 17.94 -25.52 -16.05
C GLU A 78 17.06 -26.59 -15.38
N GLY A 79 17.35 -26.95 -14.13
CA GLY A 79 16.49 -27.85 -13.34
C GLY A 79 15.07 -27.31 -13.16
N LEU A 80 14.93 -26.03 -12.80
CA LEU A 80 13.62 -25.38 -12.64
C LEU A 80 12.89 -25.19 -13.96
N LYS A 81 13.60 -24.92 -15.07
CA LYS A 81 13.02 -24.93 -16.42
C LYS A 81 12.45 -26.30 -16.78
N LEU A 82 13.15 -27.39 -16.46
CA LEU A 82 12.65 -28.75 -16.69
C LEU A 82 11.37 -29.03 -15.91
N GLN A 83 11.24 -28.45 -14.70
CA GLN A 83 10.00 -28.46 -13.91
C GLN A 83 8.94 -27.47 -14.40
N ARG A 84 9.17 -26.79 -15.53
CA ARG A 84 8.27 -25.81 -16.15
C ARG A 84 7.93 -24.63 -15.23
N VAL A 85 8.87 -24.23 -14.37
CA VAL A 85 8.71 -23.01 -13.56
C VAL A 85 8.58 -21.81 -14.51
N PRO A 86 7.55 -20.97 -14.33
CA PRO A 86 7.19 -19.98 -15.32
C PRO A 86 8.02 -18.69 -15.17
N PHE A 87 9.30 -18.76 -15.55
CA PHE A 87 10.22 -17.63 -15.53
C PHE A 87 9.92 -16.58 -16.61
N ASN A 88 10.35 -15.34 -16.37
CA ASN A 88 10.41 -14.26 -17.35
C ASN A 88 9.10 -13.94 -18.06
N ILE A 89 7.97 -14.09 -17.36
CA ILE A 89 6.67 -13.76 -17.92
C ILE A 89 6.49 -12.26 -17.97
N ASN A 90 6.12 -11.77 -19.16
CA ASN A 90 5.60 -10.43 -19.32
C ASN A 90 4.12 -10.37 -18.95
N PHE A 91 3.82 -9.97 -17.71
CA PHE A 91 2.46 -9.85 -17.19
C PHE A 91 1.61 -8.83 -17.96
N ASP A 92 2.19 -7.79 -18.56
CA ASP A 92 1.43 -6.81 -19.32
C ASP A 92 0.90 -7.39 -20.64
N ALA A 93 1.62 -8.34 -21.23
CA ALA A 93 1.24 -9.01 -22.47
C ALA A 93 0.26 -10.18 -22.30
N LEU A 94 0.01 -10.63 -21.06
CA LEU A 94 -0.91 -11.73 -20.80
C LEU A 94 -2.38 -11.35 -21.05
N PRO A 95 -3.22 -12.29 -21.49
CA PRO A 95 -4.67 -12.14 -21.45
C PRO A 95 -5.16 -11.89 -20.01
N ARG A 96 -6.23 -11.11 -19.87
CA ARG A 96 -6.78 -10.73 -18.56
C ARG A 96 -7.10 -11.93 -17.66
N GLU A 97 -7.71 -12.97 -18.21
CA GLU A 97 -8.06 -14.19 -17.49
C GLU A 97 -6.83 -14.87 -16.89
N GLU A 98 -5.73 -14.95 -17.63
CA GLU A 98 -4.48 -15.52 -17.13
C GLU A 98 -3.85 -14.64 -16.03
N LYS A 99 -3.96 -13.30 -16.15
CA LYS A 99 -3.54 -12.40 -15.07
C LYS A 99 -4.33 -12.67 -13.79
N ILE A 100 -5.67 -12.76 -13.89
CA ILE A 100 -6.55 -13.07 -12.76
C ILE A 100 -6.16 -14.42 -12.14
N GLN A 101 -6.03 -15.46 -12.95
CA GLN A 101 -5.68 -16.80 -12.49
C GLN A 101 -4.36 -16.79 -11.71
N ARG A 102 -3.31 -16.14 -12.24
CA ARG A 102 -2.00 -16.05 -11.56
C ARG A 102 -2.08 -15.28 -10.24
N ILE A 103 -2.83 -14.18 -10.19
CA ILE A 103 -3.04 -13.44 -8.93
C ILE A 103 -3.74 -14.34 -7.92
N CYS A 104 -4.81 -15.03 -8.33
CA CYS A 104 -5.57 -15.93 -7.48
C CYS A 104 -4.76 -17.13 -6.97
N CYS A 105 -3.87 -17.71 -7.78
CA CYS A 105 -2.94 -18.75 -7.33
C CYS A 105 -2.04 -18.28 -6.18
N VAL A 106 -1.56 -17.03 -6.24
CA VAL A 106 -0.76 -16.45 -5.15
C VAL A 106 -1.62 -16.17 -3.91
N LEU A 107 -2.87 -15.70 -4.11
CA LEU A 107 -3.78 -15.34 -3.03
C LEU A 107 -4.43 -16.55 -2.33
N GLY A 108 -4.33 -17.75 -2.89
CA GLY A 108 -4.98 -18.98 -2.41
C GLY A 108 -6.46 -19.02 -2.75
N ILE A 109 -6.83 -18.57 -3.96
CA ILE A 109 -8.22 -18.54 -4.44
C ILE A 109 -8.39 -19.63 -5.50
N GLU A 110 -9.20 -20.64 -5.20
CA GLU A 110 -9.43 -21.80 -6.08
C GLU A 110 -10.28 -21.47 -7.31
N TRP A 111 -11.33 -20.67 -7.13
CA TRP A 111 -12.34 -20.38 -8.16
C TRP A 111 -12.31 -18.89 -8.52
N PRO A 112 -11.36 -18.46 -9.37
CA PRO A 112 -11.19 -17.07 -9.71
C PRO A 112 -12.43 -16.52 -10.42
N LEU A 113 -12.93 -15.40 -9.91
CA LEU A 113 -13.95 -14.58 -10.57
C LEU A 113 -13.38 -13.17 -10.72
N ASP A 114 -13.46 -12.62 -11.92
CA ASP A 114 -13.05 -11.24 -12.18
C ASP A 114 -14.10 -10.26 -11.61
N PRO A 115 -13.75 -9.45 -10.57
CA PRO A 115 -14.74 -8.63 -9.89
C PRO A 115 -15.09 -7.33 -10.63
N ASP A 116 -14.17 -6.79 -11.45
CA ASP A 116 -14.33 -5.54 -12.18
C ASP A 116 -13.50 -5.58 -13.46
N THR A 117 -14.15 -5.92 -14.58
CA THR A 117 -13.53 -6.01 -15.92
C THR A 117 -12.93 -4.68 -16.39
N THR A 118 -13.32 -3.55 -15.80
CA THR A 118 -12.85 -2.21 -16.17
C THR A 118 -11.60 -1.77 -15.41
N TYR A 119 -11.21 -2.48 -14.36
CA TYR A 119 -9.97 -2.19 -13.63
C TYR A 119 -8.76 -2.76 -14.37
N GLU A 120 -7.78 -1.93 -14.71
CA GLU A 120 -6.63 -2.38 -15.49
C GLU A 120 -5.59 -3.14 -14.65
N LEU A 121 -5.28 -4.36 -15.08
CA LEU A 121 -4.29 -5.24 -14.45
C LEU A 121 -2.92 -5.08 -15.13
N THR A 122 -2.27 -3.95 -14.86
CA THR A 122 -0.86 -3.74 -15.22
C THR A 122 0.05 -4.51 -14.25
N THR A 123 1.29 -4.82 -14.68
CA THR A 123 2.30 -5.45 -13.81
C THR A 123 2.48 -4.68 -12.50
N ASP A 124 2.47 -3.34 -12.54
CA ASP A 124 2.58 -2.49 -11.36
C ASP A 124 1.40 -2.63 -10.40
N ASN A 125 0.16 -2.59 -10.90
CA ASN A 125 -1.03 -2.79 -10.07
C ASN A 125 -1.04 -4.18 -9.42
N ILE A 126 -0.61 -5.21 -10.17
CA ILE A 126 -0.48 -6.57 -9.65
C ILE A 126 0.57 -6.62 -8.54
N LEU A 127 1.76 -6.08 -8.75
CA LEU A 127 2.82 -6.03 -7.76
C LEU A 127 2.37 -5.33 -6.47
N LYS A 128 1.65 -4.21 -6.58
CA LYS A 128 1.07 -3.50 -5.42
C LYS A 128 0.08 -4.37 -4.65
N MET A 129 -0.83 -5.07 -5.34
CA MET A 129 -1.77 -6.01 -4.70
C MET A 129 -1.04 -7.15 -3.98
N LEU A 130 -0.05 -7.76 -4.64
CA LEU A 130 0.71 -8.86 -4.08
C LEU A 130 1.60 -8.41 -2.90
N ALA A 131 2.14 -7.19 -2.94
CA ALA A 131 2.89 -6.61 -1.83
C ALA A 131 2.00 -6.37 -0.60
N ILE A 132 0.77 -5.87 -0.80
CA ILE A 132 -0.23 -5.75 0.29
C ILE A 132 -0.52 -7.13 0.88
N HIS A 133 -0.79 -8.12 0.02
CA HIS A 133 -1.05 -9.49 0.46
C HIS A 133 0.10 -10.07 1.30
N MET A 134 1.36 -9.90 0.86
CA MET A 134 2.52 -10.40 1.61
C MET A 134 2.67 -9.73 2.97
N ARG A 135 2.47 -8.41 3.03
CA ARG A 135 2.53 -7.70 4.31
C ARG A 135 1.50 -8.27 5.29
N PHE A 136 0.28 -8.53 4.84
CA PHE A 136 -0.72 -9.20 5.68
C PHE A 136 -0.34 -10.61 6.08
N ARG A 137 0.23 -11.40 5.18
CA ARG A 137 0.69 -12.76 5.45
C ARG A 137 1.82 -12.79 6.48
N CYS A 138 2.70 -11.80 6.45
CA CYS A 138 3.82 -11.64 7.38
C CYS A 138 3.48 -10.84 8.64
N GLY A 139 2.23 -10.40 8.83
CA GLY A 139 1.83 -9.58 9.97
C GLY A 139 2.41 -8.15 9.99
N ILE A 140 2.90 -7.66 8.86
CA ILE A 140 3.48 -6.32 8.73
C ILE A 140 2.35 -5.30 8.51
N PRO A 141 2.31 -4.18 9.25
CA PRO A 141 1.33 -3.11 9.02
C PRO A 141 1.37 -2.57 7.58
N VAL A 142 0.18 -2.30 7.04
CA VAL A 142 0.01 -1.78 5.68
C VAL A 142 -0.44 -0.33 5.75
N ILE A 143 0.48 0.58 5.40
CA ILE A 143 0.21 2.00 5.21
C ILE A 143 0.66 2.38 3.81
N ILE A 144 -0.24 2.95 3.02
CA ILE A 144 0.00 3.34 1.63
C ILE A 144 0.00 4.86 1.55
N MET A 145 1.10 5.46 1.11
CA MET A 145 1.16 6.89 0.84
C MET A 145 0.99 7.15 -0.65
N GLY A 146 0.11 8.08 -1.01
CA GLY A 146 -0.07 8.51 -2.40
C GLY A 146 -1.03 9.68 -2.48
N GLU A 147 -1.00 10.42 -3.60
CA GLU A 147 -1.92 11.55 -3.82
C GLU A 147 -3.38 11.08 -3.96
N THR A 148 -4.33 11.96 -3.70
CA THR A 148 -5.74 11.70 -4.03
C THR A 148 -5.88 11.43 -5.53
N GLY A 149 -6.80 10.53 -5.89
CA GLY A 149 -7.01 10.16 -7.30
C GLY A 149 -5.99 9.18 -7.90
N CYS A 150 -4.92 8.77 -7.20
CA CYS A 150 -3.95 7.80 -7.73
C CYS A 150 -4.42 6.31 -7.68
N GLY A 151 -5.72 6.07 -7.46
CA GLY A 151 -6.32 4.74 -7.55
C GLY A 151 -6.18 3.83 -6.32
N LYS A 152 -5.64 4.30 -5.17
CA LYS A 152 -5.44 3.48 -3.95
C LYS A 152 -6.70 2.72 -3.52
N THR A 153 -7.80 3.45 -3.37
CA THR A 153 -9.09 2.90 -2.94
C THR A 153 -9.64 1.89 -3.94
N ARG A 154 -9.45 2.13 -5.25
CA ARG A 154 -9.89 1.21 -6.30
C ARG A 154 -9.07 -0.08 -6.32
N LEU A 155 -7.75 0.01 -6.13
CA LEU A 155 -6.86 -1.15 -6.03
C LEU A 155 -7.20 -2.03 -4.83
N ILE A 156 -7.40 -1.43 -3.65
CA ILE A 156 -7.77 -2.17 -2.44
C ILE A 156 -9.15 -2.82 -2.61
N LYS A 157 -10.12 -2.08 -3.15
CA LYS A 157 -11.46 -2.60 -3.42
C LYS A 157 -11.40 -3.81 -4.37
N PHE A 158 -10.65 -3.70 -5.46
CA PHE A 158 -10.44 -4.80 -6.40
C PHE A 158 -9.84 -6.04 -5.71
N LEU A 159 -8.79 -5.87 -4.90
CA LEU A 159 -8.17 -6.96 -4.14
C LEU A 159 -9.16 -7.64 -3.16
N CYS A 160 -10.00 -6.86 -2.50
CA CYS A 160 -11.01 -7.37 -1.58
C CYS A 160 -12.09 -8.15 -2.34
N GLU A 161 -12.64 -7.58 -3.42
CA GLU A 161 -13.68 -8.24 -4.22
C GLU A 161 -13.16 -9.52 -4.88
N LEU A 162 -11.88 -9.54 -5.29
CA LEU A 162 -11.22 -10.73 -5.81
C LEU A 162 -11.21 -11.86 -4.76
N ARG A 163 -10.87 -11.55 -3.50
CA ARG A 163 -10.90 -12.52 -2.38
C ARG A 163 -12.30 -12.98 -1.98
N ARG A 164 -13.33 -12.16 -2.21
CA ARG A 164 -14.72 -12.50 -1.91
C ARG A 164 -15.27 -13.55 -2.87
N CYS A 165 -14.74 -13.64 -4.09
CA CYS A 165 -15.13 -14.61 -5.12
C CYS A 165 -16.67 -14.71 -5.32
N GLY A 166 -17.36 -13.57 -5.26
CA GLY A 166 -18.82 -13.51 -5.46
C GLY A 166 -19.69 -13.81 -4.22
N ALA A 167 -19.12 -14.16 -3.07
CA ALA A 167 -19.87 -14.40 -1.83
C ALA A 167 -20.74 -13.20 -1.42
N PRO A 168 -21.99 -13.39 -0.94
CA PRO A 168 -22.96 -12.31 -0.74
C PRO A 168 -22.74 -11.48 0.54
N SER A 169 -21.49 -11.15 0.86
CA SER A 169 -21.11 -10.33 2.02
C SER A 169 -20.03 -9.33 1.66
N GLU A 170 -20.10 -8.11 2.21
CA GLU A 170 -19.03 -7.14 2.05
C GLU A 170 -17.81 -7.52 2.89
N ASN A 171 -16.63 -7.52 2.28
CA ASN A 171 -15.37 -7.82 2.94
C ASN A 171 -14.42 -6.61 3.02
N MET A 172 -14.90 -5.43 2.64
CA MET A 172 -14.15 -4.18 2.78
C MET A 172 -15.03 -3.11 3.41
N LYS A 173 -14.55 -2.51 4.49
CA LYS A 173 -15.15 -1.35 5.12
C LYS A 173 -14.26 -0.13 4.94
N LEU A 174 -14.76 0.87 4.21
CA LEU A 174 -14.07 2.13 3.98
C LEU A 174 -14.43 3.15 5.06
N VAL A 175 -13.42 3.73 5.71
CA VAL A 175 -13.56 4.84 6.65
C VAL A 175 -12.82 6.03 6.09
N LYS A 176 -13.55 7.09 5.74
CA LYS A 176 -12.97 8.37 5.33
C LYS A 176 -12.61 9.18 6.56
N VAL A 177 -11.31 9.34 6.82
CA VAL A 177 -10.81 10.13 7.94
C VAL A 177 -10.77 11.60 7.57
N HIS A 178 -11.14 12.46 8.52
CA HIS A 178 -11.13 13.92 8.37
C HIS A 178 -10.76 14.58 9.71
N GLY A 179 -10.54 15.89 9.73
CA GLY A 179 -10.10 16.63 10.93
C GLY A 179 -11.02 16.53 12.15
N GLY A 180 -12.29 16.16 11.95
CA GLY A 180 -13.25 15.90 13.03
C GLY A 180 -13.35 14.45 13.50
N THR A 181 -12.54 13.53 12.93
CA THR A 181 -12.54 12.12 13.31
C THR A 181 -11.83 11.95 14.66
N THR A 182 -12.55 11.54 15.70
CA THR A 182 -11.97 11.32 17.04
C THR A 182 -11.47 9.89 17.23
N SER A 183 -10.70 9.66 18.30
CA SER A 183 -10.22 8.33 18.71
C SER A 183 -11.37 7.35 18.94
N GLU A 184 -12.45 7.80 19.58
CA GLU A 184 -13.63 6.99 19.89
C GLU A 184 -14.33 6.53 18.61
N MET A 185 -14.41 7.40 17.59
CA MET A 185 -14.95 7.05 16.27
C MET A 185 -14.10 5.97 15.59
N ILE A 186 -12.77 6.10 15.64
CA ILE A 186 -11.83 5.11 15.09
C ILE A 186 -12.05 3.76 15.77
N TYR A 187 -12.01 3.72 17.11
CA TYR A 187 -12.17 2.50 17.89
C TYR A 187 -13.52 1.83 17.68
N SER A 188 -14.61 2.60 17.64
CA SER A 188 -15.94 2.08 17.31
C SER A 188 -15.96 1.42 15.93
N LYS A 189 -15.36 2.05 14.92
CA LYS A 189 -15.30 1.48 13.56
C LYS A 189 -14.44 0.22 13.48
N VAL A 190 -13.38 0.13 14.27
CA VAL A 190 -12.54 -1.06 14.38
C VAL A 190 -13.31 -2.23 14.98
N ARG A 191 -14.03 -2.02 16.10
CA ARG A 191 -14.84 -3.07 16.73
C ARG A 191 -15.95 -3.57 15.81
N GLU A 192 -16.65 -2.65 15.15
CA GLU A 192 -17.68 -3.00 14.16
C GLU A 192 -17.09 -3.81 12.99
N ALA A 193 -15.89 -3.46 12.53
CA ALA A 193 -15.20 -4.20 11.46
C ALA A 193 -14.69 -5.58 11.93
N GLU A 194 -14.25 -5.69 13.18
CA GLU A 194 -13.80 -6.94 13.80
C GLU A 194 -14.94 -7.97 13.91
N ASP A 195 -16.14 -7.52 14.26
CA ASP A 195 -17.32 -8.39 14.33
C ASP A 195 -17.72 -8.88 12.92
N ILE A 196 -17.77 -7.98 11.93
CA ILE A 196 -18.04 -8.35 10.53
C ILE A 196 -16.96 -9.32 10.01
N ALA A 197 -15.69 -9.05 10.30
CA ALA A 197 -14.59 -9.91 9.89
C ALA A 197 -14.72 -11.31 10.46
N SER A 198 -15.08 -11.42 11.74
CA SER A 198 -15.25 -12.70 12.43
C SER A 198 -16.37 -13.53 11.79
N ILE A 199 -17.51 -12.90 11.48
CA ILE A 199 -18.63 -13.55 10.78
C ILE A 199 -18.19 -14.01 9.38
N ASN A 200 -17.56 -13.12 8.61
CA ASN A 200 -17.08 -13.46 7.27
C ASN A 200 -16.07 -14.61 7.27
N LYS A 201 -15.19 -14.63 8.28
CA LYS A 201 -14.21 -15.70 8.43
C LYS A 201 -14.86 -17.04 8.76
N GLN A 202 -15.89 -17.05 9.59
CA GLN A 202 -16.62 -18.26 10.00
C GLN A 202 -17.53 -18.79 8.89
N GLU A 203 -18.31 -17.93 8.26
CA GLU A 203 -19.34 -18.31 7.27
C GLU A 203 -18.74 -18.57 5.88
N TYR A 204 -17.70 -17.83 5.48
CA TYR A 204 -17.17 -17.85 4.12
C TYR A 204 -15.66 -18.13 4.01
N GLY A 205 -14.92 -18.17 5.12
CA GLY A 205 -13.49 -18.51 5.14
C GLY A 205 -12.52 -17.40 4.71
N PHE A 206 -13.00 -16.25 4.21
CA PHE A 206 -12.15 -15.15 3.76
C PHE A 206 -11.91 -14.09 4.85
N ASP A 207 -10.84 -13.31 4.68
CA ASP A 207 -10.49 -12.18 5.53
C ASP A 207 -11.23 -10.91 5.11
N SER A 208 -11.48 -10.00 6.05
CA SER A 208 -12.10 -8.69 5.79
C SER A 208 -11.12 -7.54 6.04
N VAL A 209 -11.27 -6.45 5.30
CA VAL A 209 -10.38 -5.29 5.34
C VAL A 209 -11.13 -4.07 5.91
N LEU A 210 -10.59 -3.49 6.97
CA LEU A 210 -10.90 -2.12 7.38
C LEU A 210 -9.89 -1.17 6.73
N PHE A 211 -10.38 -0.26 5.89
CA PHE A 211 -9.54 0.68 5.16
C PHE A 211 -9.79 2.12 5.63
N PHE A 212 -8.81 2.70 6.31
CA PHE A 212 -8.78 4.12 6.66
C PHE A 212 -8.19 4.92 5.50
N ASP A 213 -9.03 5.66 4.79
CA ASP A 213 -8.58 6.58 3.73
C ASP A 213 -8.31 7.96 4.32
N GLU A 214 -7.29 8.64 3.80
CA GLU A 214 -6.81 9.93 4.30
C GLU A 214 -6.47 9.94 5.80
N ALA A 215 -5.92 8.84 6.32
CA ALA A 215 -5.67 8.59 7.74
C ALA A 215 -4.83 9.65 8.47
N ASN A 216 -4.10 10.50 7.75
CA ASN A 216 -3.27 11.57 8.32
C ASN A 216 -3.94 12.96 8.35
N THR A 217 -5.25 13.04 8.12
CA THR A 217 -6.03 14.30 8.21
C THR A 217 -6.66 14.55 9.59
N THR A 218 -6.47 13.63 10.54
CA THR A 218 -6.95 13.74 11.93
C THR A 218 -5.79 13.90 12.91
N GLU A 219 -6.04 14.56 14.04
CA GLU A 219 -5.15 14.57 15.20
C GLU A 219 -5.11 13.22 15.93
N ALA A 220 -6.15 12.39 15.77
CA ALA A 220 -6.26 11.05 16.37
C ALA A 220 -5.44 9.97 15.62
N ILE A 221 -4.38 10.36 14.89
CA ILE A 221 -3.54 9.44 14.12
C ILE A 221 -2.84 8.39 15.00
N SER A 222 -2.58 8.73 16.27
CA SER A 222 -2.05 7.80 17.28
C SER A 222 -2.95 6.57 17.47
N SER A 223 -4.26 6.76 17.41
CA SER A 223 -5.26 5.70 17.55
C SER A 223 -5.24 4.75 16.34
N ILE A 224 -4.99 5.28 15.14
CA ILE A 224 -4.77 4.46 13.94
C ILE A 224 -3.45 3.68 14.06
N LYS A 225 -2.37 4.30 14.59
CA LYS A 225 -1.11 3.62 14.87
C LYS A 225 -1.31 2.48 15.85
N GLU A 226 -2.05 2.69 16.94
CA GLU A 226 -2.32 1.66 17.95
C GLU A 226 -2.93 0.42 17.28
N VAL A 227 -4.00 0.64 16.53
CA VAL A 227 -4.75 -0.41 15.83
C VAL A 227 -3.89 -1.12 14.78
N LEU A 228 -3.06 -0.38 14.03
CA LEU A 228 -2.22 -0.95 12.97
C LEU A 228 -1.01 -1.73 13.50
N CYS A 229 -0.30 -1.17 14.47
CA CYS A 229 1.00 -1.66 14.93
C CYS A 229 0.85 -2.55 16.16
N ASP A 230 0.09 -2.10 17.15
CA ASP A 230 0.01 -2.77 18.45
C ASP A 230 -1.14 -3.78 18.48
N LYS A 231 -2.04 -3.71 17.49
CA LYS A 231 -3.23 -4.57 17.36
C LYS A 231 -4.11 -4.49 18.62
N THR A 232 -4.27 -3.27 19.14
CA THR A 232 -5.14 -2.99 20.29
C THR A 232 -6.12 -1.87 19.99
N VAL A 233 -7.17 -1.81 20.82
CA VAL A 233 -8.15 -0.73 20.89
C VAL A 233 -8.23 -0.34 22.36
N GLN A 234 -7.70 0.83 22.71
CA GLN A 234 -7.62 1.30 24.11
C GLN A 234 -6.88 0.30 25.03
N GLY A 235 -5.82 -0.30 24.52
CA GLY A 235 -5.01 -1.29 25.24
C GLY A 235 -5.58 -2.72 25.25
N GLU A 236 -6.81 -2.93 24.79
CA GLU A 236 -7.37 -4.27 24.63
C GLU A 236 -7.01 -4.85 23.26
N HIS A 237 -6.50 -6.08 23.24
CA HIS A 237 -6.14 -6.74 21.98
C HIS A 237 -7.35 -6.98 21.08
N LEU A 238 -7.12 -6.87 19.76
CA LEU A 238 -8.04 -7.37 18.76
C LEU A 238 -8.19 -8.88 18.88
N LYS A 239 -9.39 -9.38 18.59
CA LYS A 239 -9.75 -10.80 18.61
C LYS A 239 -8.77 -11.58 17.71
N PRO A 240 -8.06 -12.56 18.27
CA PRO A 240 -7.17 -13.39 17.47
C PRO A 240 -8.01 -14.14 16.42
N GLN A 241 -7.43 -14.32 15.24
CA GLN A 241 -8.06 -15.08 14.15
C GLN A 241 -9.43 -14.55 13.67
N SER A 242 -9.80 -13.30 14.01
CA SER A 242 -11.01 -12.65 13.49
C SER A 242 -11.03 -12.49 11.97
N GLY A 243 -9.90 -12.67 11.29
CA GLY A 243 -9.77 -12.40 9.86
C GLY A 243 -9.74 -10.91 9.52
N LEU A 244 -9.69 -10.01 10.53
CA LEU A 244 -9.59 -8.57 10.29
C LEU A 244 -8.19 -8.18 9.83
N LYS A 245 -8.11 -7.52 8.69
CA LYS A 245 -6.93 -6.84 8.15
C LYS A 245 -7.19 -5.35 8.11
N ILE A 246 -6.16 -4.55 8.36
CA ILE A 246 -6.30 -3.10 8.48
C ILE A 246 -5.30 -2.44 7.54
N ILE A 247 -5.79 -1.52 6.72
CA ILE A 247 -5.00 -0.68 5.82
C ILE A 247 -5.25 0.77 6.20
N ALA A 248 -4.20 1.59 6.18
CA ALA A 248 -4.35 3.03 6.12
C ALA A 248 -3.77 3.59 4.82
N ALA A 249 -4.42 4.60 4.26
CA ALA A 249 -3.88 5.43 3.21
C ALA A 249 -3.63 6.84 3.75
N CYS A 250 -2.52 7.45 3.36
CA CYS A 250 -2.18 8.81 3.77
C CYS A 250 -1.76 9.65 2.57
N ASN A 251 -2.04 10.94 2.66
CA ASN A 251 -1.60 11.93 1.67
C ASN A 251 -0.15 12.34 1.95
N PRO A 252 0.68 12.58 0.92
CA PRO A 252 2.04 13.03 1.11
C PRO A 252 2.08 14.42 1.72
N TYR A 253 3.01 14.64 2.66
CA TYR A 253 3.24 15.96 3.24
C TYR A 253 4.01 16.83 2.26
N ARG A 254 3.33 17.85 1.71
CA ARG A 254 3.90 18.81 0.77
C ARG A 254 3.45 20.21 1.15
N LYS A 255 4.41 21.13 1.18
CA LYS A 255 4.15 22.56 1.24
C LYS A 255 3.76 23.05 -0.15
N HIS A 256 2.82 23.99 -0.23
CA HIS A 256 2.56 24.77 -1.43
C HIS A 256 3.81 25.57 -1.84
N THR A 257 3.85 25.96 -3.11
CA THR A 257 4.87 26.88 -3.61
C THR A 257 4.68 28.25 -2.96
N ASP A 258 5.77 29.00 -2.76
CA ASP A 258 5.69 30.32 -2.11
C ASP A 258 4.76 31.27 -2.89
N GLN A 259 4.74 31.20 -4.22
CA GLN A 259 3.78 31.95 -5.04
C GLN A 259 2.31 31.61 -4.72
N MET A 260 2.01 30.33 -4.48
CA MET A 260 0.64 29.91 -4.13
C MET A 260 0.29 30.35 -2.71
N ILE A 261 1.26 30.29 -1.78
CA ILE A 261 1.07 30.79 -0.40
C ILE A 261 0.78 32.29 -0.41
N GLU A 262 1.57 33.10 -1.14
CA GLU A 262 1.32 34.53 -1.29
C GLU A 262 -0.06 34.81 -1.89
N ARG A 263 -0.49 34.02 -2.89
CA ARG A 263 -1.84 34.13 -3.46
C ARG A 263 -2.93 33.78 -2.45
N LEU A 264 -2.75 32.75 -1.64
CA LEU A 264 -3.71 32.35 -0.61
C LEU A 264 -3.79 33.39 0.51
N GLU A 265 -2.66 33.96 0.92
CA GLU A 265 -2.60 35.00 1.96
C GLU A 265 -3.15 36.35 1.47
N SER A 266 -3.05 36.63 0.17
CA SER A 266 -3.58 37.85 -0.47
C SER A 266 -5.02 37.71 -0.99
N ALA A 267 -5.63 36.52 -0.92
CA ALA A 267 -6.98 36.29 -1.43
C ALA A 267 -8.04 36.98 -0.55
N GLY A 268 -8.74 37.97 -1.12
CA GLY A 268 -9.92 38.60 -0.54
C GLY A 268 -9.61 39.44 0.72
N LEU A 269 -10.08 38.98 1.88
CA LEU A 269 -9.95 39.69 3.16
C LEU A 269 -8.68 39.32 3.94
N GLY A 270 -7.82 38.46 3.39
CA GLY A 270 -6.68 37.87 4.10
C GLY A 270 -7.13 36.90 5.19
N TYR A 271 -6.20 36.12 5.76
CA TYR A 271 -6.48 35.27 6.91
C TYR A 271 -6.68 36.12 8.17
N ARG A 272 -7.69 35.79 8.99
CA ARG A 272 -8.00 36.49 10.25
C ARG A 272 -6.87 36.38 11.28
N VAL A 273 -6.06 35.32 11.20
CA VAL A 273 -4.91 35.04 12.09
C VAL A 273 -3.65 34.95 11.25
N ARG A 274 -2.60 35.68 11.64
CA ARG A 274 -1.31 35.66 10.93
C ARG A 274 -0.66 34.27 10.99
N SER A 275 0.20 33.95 10.03
CA SER A 275 0.87 32.63 9.97
C SER A 275 1.76 32.36 11.19
N GLU A 276 2.30 33.44 11.76
CA GLU A 276 3.08 33.43 13.00
C GLU A 276 2.23 33.04 14.23
N GLU A 277 0.96 33.45 14.26
CA GLU A 277 0.03 33.34 15.39
C GLU A 277 -0.89 32.12 15.33
N THR A 278 -0.82 31.31 14.26
CA THR A 278 -1.69 30.13 14.13
C THR A 278 -1.20 28.98 15.00
N ASP A 279 -2.10 28.31 15.71
CA ASP A 279 -1.77 27.13 16.52
C ASP A 279 -1.71 25.84 15.67
N GLU A 280 -2.47 25.81 14.57
CA GLU A 280 -2.52 24.70 13.61
C GLU A 280 -1.24 24.62 12.76
N LYS A 281 -0.25 23.88 13.25
CA LYS A 281 1.08 23.74 12.63
C LYS A 281 1.57 22.29 12.60
N LEU A 282 2.34 21.95 11.57
CA LEU A 282 3.24 20.80 11.54
C LEU A 282 4.66 21.32 11.79
N GLY A 283 5.18 21.13 13.01
CA GLY A 283 6.43 21.77 13.43
C GLY A 283 6.28 23.29 13.40
N SER A 284 7.10 23.97 12.60
CA SER A 284 7.01 25.42 12.39
C SER A 284 6.07 25.83 11.24
N ILE A 285 5.57 24.89 10.45
CA ILE A 285 4.79 25.17 9.22
C ILE A 285 3.29 25.19 9.52
N PRO A 286 2.58 26.31 9.30
CA PRO A 286 1.12 26.36 9.30
C PRO A 286 0.48 25.31 8.37
N LEU A 287 -0.54 24.59 8.83
CA LEU A 287 -1.19 23.53 8.01
C LEU A 287 -1.86 24.06 6.72
N ARG A 288 -2.09 25.37 6.63
CA ARG A 288 -2.62 26.05 5.43
C ARG A 288 -1.58 26.33 4.34
N GLN A 289 -0.29 26.04 4.60
CA GLN A 289 0.83 26.34 3.71
C GLN A 289 1.39 25.12 3.00
#